data_AF-A0A915Q310-F1
#
_entry.id   AF-A0A915Q310-F1
#
_cell.length_a   1.000
_cell.length_b   1.000
_cell.length_c   1.000
_cell.angle_alpha   90.00
_cell.angle_beta   90.00
_cell.angle_gamma   90.00
#
_symmetry.space_group_name_H-M   'P 1'
#
loop_
_entity.id
_entity.type
_entity.pdbx_description
1 polymer ?
#
loop_
_entity_poly.entity_id
_entity_poly.type
_entity_poly.pdbx_seq_one_letter_code
_entity_poly.pdbx_strand_id
1 'polypeptide(L)'
;MRVCDCQPGFTGTFCEARIDRCENHFCNSGICVNGVDEYSCVCLPGYSGKFCDEEMDLCKLSPCLNGGNCTFIKGKYNCDCPAQFVGSRCQTLKSTKCISLPCENGAKCEEVKDTFVCDCPSGFDGTLCDVQKDFCQSNPCKNGATCLSRDGNFECICTDGYEGPIEAFISANLSGSSKYSSRHCDKMKDYCTISPCIQGQCRTVADNFFCDCKSGWKGEHCDVDINECIRFPCEHDGNCTNTPGSYYCTCDSYHLGDHCEILGSCLEGPCNDNGDCIQQTSTTHLCVCKRGYTGDTCDMIIDYCNSDPCENGGTCQGFIGGFSCSCLPGFTGETCSVDIDDCVGEVCQNGGRCVDRVNGYECDCDGTGYHGPQCTEDIDECALGFCVHGSCTNLIGSYDCACYTGYIGKRCAVEDPCIPDSLNRTKHDCVHGVCIHPSVTTKNDLEIATYECRCELGYGGEHCIHLIEKRRSVSLGYIAGPILALIIALVIIGLVLFAVVLIRGRRATQGTYSPSHHECSISRLPMNSMLKSPPEERLI
;
A
#
# COMPACT_ATOMS: atom_id res chain seq x y z
N MET A 1 -52.50 29.18 26.81
CA MET A 1 -52.58 28.61 25.44
C MET A 1 -53.13 29.70 24.53
N ARG A 2 -52.43 30.06 23.45
CA ARG A 2 -52.95 31.01 22.45
C ARG A 2 -53.73 30.19 21.43
N VAL A 3 -55.02 30.49 21.26
CA VAL A 3 -55.88 29.90 20.24
C VAL A 3 -55.87 30.85 19.03
N CYS A 4 -55.65 30.31 17.84
CA CYS A 4 -55.73 31.05 16.58
C CYS A 4 -57.16 30.90 16.02
N ASP A 5 -57.88 32.02 15.84
CA ASP A 5 -59.14 32.05 15.11
C ASP A 5 -58.85 32.15 13.60
N CYS A 6 -59.29 31.15 12.84
CA CYS A 6 -59.05 31.08 11.40
C CYS A 6 -60.00 31.97 10.61
N GLN A 7 -59.51 32.52 9.49
CA GLN A 7 -60.35 33.23 8.53
C GLN A 7 -61.36 32.27 7.86
N PRO A 8 -62.52 32.77 7.38
CA PRO A 8 -63.54 31.94 6.74
C PRO A 8 -62.95 31.12 5.58
N GLY A 9 -63.13 29.79 5.62
CA GLY A 9 -62.62 28.85 4.60
C GLY A 9 -61.32 28.13 4.95
N PHE A 10 -60.76 28.32 6.14
CA PHE A 10 -59.57 27.61 6.63
C PHE A 10 -59.82 26.95 8.00
N THR A 11 -59.15 25.83 8.25
CA THR A 11 -59.24 24.98 9.45
C THR A 11 -57.85 24.44 9.82
N GLY A 12 -57.72 23.81 10.99
CA GLY A 12 -56.44 23.29 11.51
C GLY A 12 -55.88 24.10 12.68
N THR A 13 -54.87 23.57 13.36
CA THR A 13 -54.31 24.16 14.60
C THR A 13 -53.56 25.47 14.37
N PHE A 14 -53.14 25.71 13.13
CA PHE A 14 -52.46 26.90 12.62
C PHE A 14 -53.19 27.50 11.40
N CYS A 15 -54.46 27.13 11.16
CA CYS A 15 -55.24 27.52 9.98
C CYS A 15 -54.60 27.10 8.64
N GLU A 16 -53.92 25.97 8.65
CA GLU A 16 -53.09 25.43 7.58
C GLU A 16 -53.88 24.68 6.50
N ALA A 17 -55.08 24.20 6.82
CA ALA A 17 -55.91 23.42 5.90
C ALA A 17 -57.04 24.29 5.34
N ARG A 18 -57.26 24.23 4.03
CA ARG A 18 -58.43 24.88 3.41
C ARG A 18 -59.65 23.98 3.60
N ILE A 19 -60.80 24.53 3.99
CA ILE A 19 -62.03 23.75 4.15
C ILE A 19 -62.50 23.33 2.77
N ASP A 20 -62.37 22.04 2.45
CA ASP A 20 -62.92 21.47 1.24
C ASP A 20 -64.42 21.21 1.41
N ARG A 21 -65.25 22.11 0.88
CA ARG A 21 -66.72 21.99 1.01
C ARG A 21 -67.34 21.03 -0.01
N CYS A 22 -66.54 20.34 -0.84
CA CYS A 22 -67.01 19.25 -1.70
C CYS A 22 -66.87 17.86 -1.04
N GLU A 23 -66.19 17.75 0.11
CA GLU A 23 -65.86 16.47 0.77
C GLU A 23 -67.10 15.71 1.30
N ASN A 24 -68.27 16.34 1.37
CA ASN A 24 -69.56 15.73 1.77
C ASN A 24 -70.77 16.18 0.93
N HIS A 25 -70.54 16.86 -0.20
CA HIS A 25 -71.61 17.38 -1.05
C HIS A 25 -71.52 16.79 -2.46
N PHE A 26 -72.61 16.19 -2.92
CA PHE A 26 -72.65 15.40 -4.16
C PHE A 26 -73.36 16.16 -5.29
N CYS A 27 -72.69 16.28 -6.43
CA CYS A 27 -73.30 16.64 -7.71
C CYS A 27 -73.55 15.34 -8.48
N ASN A 28 -74.81 15.04 -8.85
CA ASN A 28 -75.14 13.72 -9.41
C ASN A 28 -74.45 13.47 -10.75
N SER A 29 -74.72 14.33 -11.74
CA SER A 29 -74.12 14.27 -13.08
C SER A 29 -73.38 15.57 -13.39
N GLY A 30 -72.48 15.97 -12.49
CA GLY A 30 -71.73 17.22 -12.58
C GLY A 30 -70.46 17.20 -11.71
N ILE A 31 -69.61 18.19 -11.89
CA ILE A 31 -68.38 18.37 -11.13
C ILE A 31 -68.64 19.41 -10.03
N CYS A 32 -68.33 19.06 -8.77
CA CYS A 32 -68.39 20.00 -7.64
C CYS A 32 -67.21 20.98 -7.72
N VAL A 33 -67.51 22.27 -7.71
CA VAL A 33 -66.51 23.33 -7.63
C VAL A 33 -66.63 24.06 -6.29
N ASN A 34 -65.50 24.12 -5.59
CA ASN A 34 -65.36 24.80 -4.31
C ASN A 34 -65.42 26.32 -4.52
N GLY A 35 -66.49 26.94 -4.05
CA GLY A 35 -66.56 28.39 -3.91
C GLY A 35 -66.02 28.86 -2.57
N VAL A 36 -65.85 30.18 -2.43
CA VAL A 36 -65.31 30.80 -1.21
C VAL A 36 -66.29 30.72 -0.04
N ASP A 37 -67.61 30.84 -0.32
CA ASP A 37 -68.68 30.82 0.69
C ASP A 37 -69.72 29.67 0.51
N GLU A 38 -69.91 29.12 -0.69
CA GLU A 38 -70.83 27.99 -1.01
C GLU A 38 -70.18 27.06 -2.06
N TYR A 39 -70.58 25.78 -2.12
CA TYR A 39 -70.20 24.89 -3.22
C TYR A 39 -71.19 25.03 -4.40
N SER A 40 -70.73 24.79 -5.62
CA SER A 40 -71.59 24.82 -6.81
C SER A 40 -71.33 23.61 -7.70
N CYS A 41 -72.36 23.14 -8.40
CA CYS A 41 -72.25 22.04 -9.34
C CYS A 41 -72.19 22.56 -10.77
N VAL A 42 -71.14 22.23 -11.51
CA VAL A 42 -71.07 22.44 -12.96
C VAL A 42 -71.53 21.16 -13.64
N CYS A 43 -72.68 21.21 -14.31
CA CYS A 43 -73.30 20.02 -14.87
C CYS A 43 -72.60 19.51 -16.12
N LEU A 44 -72.52 18.18 -16.24
CA LEU A 44 -72.04 17.53 -17.45
C LEU A 44 -73.03 17.74 -18.61
N PRO A 45 -72.58 17.72 -19.87
CA PRO A 45 -73.44 17.94 -21.03
C PRO A 45 -74.65 17.00 -21.02
N GLY A 46 -75.85 17.56 -21.19
CA GLY A 46 -77.12 16.80 -21.14
C GLY A 46 -77.80 16.76 -19.78
N TYR A 47 -77.26 17.43 -18.75
CA TYR A 47 -77.89 17.58 -17.43
C TYR A 47 -78.00 19.05 -17.01
N SER A 48 -79.03 19.38 -16.23
CA SER A 48 -79.34 20.70 -15.67
C SER A 48 -79.80 20.61 -14.21
N GLY A 49 -80.12 21.75 -13.59
CA GLY A 49 -80.53 21.83 -12.19
C GLY A 49 -79.38 22.20 -11.24
N LYS A 50 -79.70 22.62 -10.01
CA LYS A 50 -78.70 23.09 -9.01
C LYS A 50 -77.72 21.98 -8.60
N PHE A 51 -78.12 20.72 -8.69
CA PHE A 51 -77.31 19.54 -8.34
C PHE A 51 -77.02 18.62 -9.54
N CYS A 52 -77.30 19.08 -10.76
CA CYS A 52 -77.08 18.34 -12.01
C CYS A 52 -77.82 17.00 -12.03
N ASP A 53 -79.06 17.05 -11.59
CA ASP A 53 -79.97 15.93 -11.35
C ASP A 53 -81.14 15.89 -12.34
N GLU A 54 -81.30 16.92 -13.18
CA GLU A 54 -82.31 16.97 -14.23
C GLU A 54 -81.70 16.62 -15.59
N GLU A 55 -82.29 15.71 -16.35
CA GLU A 55 -81.85 15.41 -17.72
C GLU A 55 -82.39 16.45 -18.72
N MET A 56 -81.52 17.02 -19.53
CA MET A 56 -81.89 17.99 -20.56
C MET A 56 -82.19 17.25 -21.88
N ASP A 57 -83.44 17.32 -22.32
CA ASP A 57 -83.85 16.79 -23.64
C ASP A 57 -83.27 17.64 -24.78
N LEU A 58 -82.14 17.18 -25.30
CA LEU A 58 -81.38 17.83 -26.38
C LEU A 58 -82.15 17.88 -27.72
N CYS A 59 -83.21 17.08 -27.90
CA CYS A 59 -84.03 17.12 -29.12
C CYS A 59 -84.91 18.38 -29.21
N LYS A 60 -85.17 19.08 -28.10
CA LYS A 60 -85.91 20.36 -28.10
C LYS A 60 -85.16 21.51 -28.78
N LEU A 61 -83.86 21.36 -29.01
CA LEU A 61 -83.02 22.31 -29.73
C LEU A 61 -83.02 22.08 -31.25
N SER A 62 -83.85 21.15 -31.74
CA SER A 62 -83.96 20.76 -33.15
C SER A 62 -82.60 20.49 -33.82
N PRO A 63 -81.78 19.57 -33.27
CA PRO A 63 -80.44 19.37 -33.79
C PRO A 63 -80.42 18.66 -35.16
N CYS A 64 -81.42 17.84 -35.49
CA CYS A 64 -81.50 17.10 -36.75
C CYS A 64 -81.99 18.00 -37.89
N LEU A 65 -81.18 18.13 -38.94
CA LEU A 65 -81.46 18.94 -40.13
C LEU A 65 -82.23 18.11 -41.17
N ASN A 66 -82.77 18.78 -42.20
CA ASN A 66 -83.40 18.14 -43.36
C ASN A 66 -84.53 17.14 -43.03
N GLY A 67 -85.28 17.39 -41.95
CA GLY A 67 -86.42 16.56 -41.55
C GLY A 67 -86.06 15.24 -40.89
N GLY A 68 -84.83 15.09 -40.38
CA GLY A 68 -84.43 13.94 -39.56
C GLY A 68 -85.21 13.85 -38.25
N ASN A 69 -85.61 12.63 -37.88
CA ASN A 69 -86.35 12.38 -36.65
C ASN A 69 -85.38 12.27 -35.47
N CYS A 70 -85.52 13.14 -34.46
CA CYS A 70 -84.64 13.17 -33.30
C CYS A 70 -85.14 12.23 -32.21
N THR A 71 -84.25 11.36 -31.70
CA THR A 71 -84.52 10.49 -30.55
C THR A 71 -83.51 10.77 -29.44
N PHE A 72 -83.97 10.93 -28.20
CA PHE A 72 -83.14 11.24 -27.04
C PHE A 72 -82.95 10.00 -26.16
N ILE A 73 -81.70 9.62 -25.89
CA ILE A 73 -81.35 8.50 -25.01
C ILE A 73 -80.15 8.88 -24.14
N LYS A 74 -80.36 8.96 -22.81
CA LYS A 74 -79.33 9.14 -21.76
C LYS A 74 -78.36 10.31 -22.02
N GLY A 75 -78.89 11.53 -22.21
CA GLY A 75 -78.07 12.73 -22.38
C GLY A 75 -77.42 12.90 -23.76
N LYS A 76 -77.76 12.04 -24.74
CA LYS A 76 -77.35 12.16 -26.15
C LYS A 76 -78.59 12.19 -27.05
N TYR A 77 -78.50 12.87 -28.19
CA TYR A 77 -79.50 12.83 -29.24
C TYR A 77 -78.99 11.98 -30.41
N ASN A 78 -79.90 11.26 -31.07
CA ASN A 78 -79.64 10.54 -32.30
C ASN A 78 -80.61 11.04 -33.39
N CYS A 79 -80.10 11.22 -34.60
CA CYS A 79 -80.92 11.68 -35.73
C CYS A 79 -81.15 10.54 -36.71
N ASP A 80 -82.40 10.10 -36.83
CA ASP A 80 -82.80 9.14 -37.84
C ASP A 80 -83.06 9.88 -39.16
N CYS A 81 -82.12 9.74 -40.09
CA CYS A 81 -82.12 10.51 -41.33
C CYS A 81 -83.04 9.92 -42.41
N PRO A 82 -83.75 10.75 -43.19
CA PRO A 82 -84.48 10.31 -44.38
C PRO A 82 -83.53 9.66 -45.39
N ALA A 83 -84.04 8.75 -46.24
CA ALA A 83 -83.25 7.84 -47.09
C ALA A 83 -82.20 8.50 -48.03
N GLN A 84 -82.28 9.82 -48.23
CA GLN A 84 -81.39 10.61 -49.08
C GLN A 84 -80.37 11.45 -48.29
N PHE A 85 -80.32 11.37 -46.96
CA PHE A 85 -79.39 12.15 -46.12
C PHE A 85 -78.64 11.25 -45.13
N VAL A 86 -77.41 11.61 -44.81
CA VAL A 86 -76.50 10.92 -43.87
C VAL A 86 -75.72 11.93 -43.01
N GLY A 87 -75.04 11.44 -41.99
CA GLY A 87 -74.32 12.24 -40.99
C GLY A 87 -75.09 12.38 -39.67
N SER A 88 -74.38 12.68 -38.58
CA SER A 88 -74.90 12.71 -37.21
C SER A 88 -76.06 13.70 -36.97
N ARG A 89 -76.26 14.65 -37.88
CA ARG A 89 -77.37 15.62 -37.87
C ARG A 89 -78.16 15.63 -39.18
N CYS A 90 -78.04 14.61 -40.02
CA CYS A 90 -78.67 14.51 -41.34
C CYS A 90 -78.32 15.67 -42.29
N GLN A 91 -77.10 16.21 -42.16
CA GLN A 91 -76.65 17.39 -42.86
C GLN A 91 -76.20 17.10 -44.31
N THR A 92 -75.85 15.85 -44.65
CA THR A 92 -75.17 15.52 -45.90
C THR A 92 -76.09 14.73 -46.84
N LEU A 93 -76.15 15.11 -48.13
CA LEU A 93 -76.95 14.41 -49.14
C LEU A 93 -76.24 13.11 -49.58
N LYS A 94 -76.97 11.99 -49.64
CA LYS A 94 -76.48 10.67 -50.03
C LYS A 94 -76.43 10.56 -51.56
N SER A 95 -75.43 11.17 -52.22
CA SER A 95 -75.14 10.96 -53.65
C SER A 95 -73.64 10.88 -53.96
N THR A 96 -73.29 9.77 -54.64
CA THR A 96 -72.15 9.48 -55.53
C THR A 96 -70.70 9.62 -55.01
N LYS A 97 -70.12 8.47 -54.62
CA LYS A 97 -68.69 8.05 -54.69
C LYS A 97 -67.65 8.88 -53.92
N CYS A 98 -66.45 8.32 -53.72
CA CYS A 98 -65.37 8.86 -52.85
C CYS A 98 -64.84 10.27 -53.25
N ILE A 99 -65.39 10.89 -54.30
CA ILE A 99 -65.07 12.25 -54.77
C ILE A 99 -65.42 13.32 -53.73
N SER A 100 -66.42 13.09 -52.87
CA SER A 100 -66.80 14.04 -51.82
C SER A 100 -65.97 13.93 -50.54
N LEU A 101 -64.90 13.10 -50.52
CA LEU A 101 -64.06 12.82 -49.34
C LEU A 101 -64.89 12.56 -48.07
N PRO A 102 -65.80 11.57 -48.07
CA PRO A 102 -66.74 11.35 -46.97
C PRO A 102 -66.10 10.77 -45.70
N CYS A 103 -64.89 10.22 -45.79
CA CYS A 103 -64.17 9.62 -44.66
C CYS A 103 -63.35 10.67 -43.92
N GLU A 104 -63.51 10.75 -42.60
CA GLU A 104 -62.85 11.73 -41.74
C GLU A 104 -61.52 11.19 -41.18
N ASN A 105 -60.73 12.05 -40.50
CA ASN A 105 -59.50 11.68 -39.79
C ASN A 105 -58.42 10.99 -40.63
N GLY A 106 -58.36 11.29 -41.93
CA GLY A 106 -57.35 10.74 -42.84
C GLY A 106 -57.62 9.28 -43.25
N ALA A 107 -58.84 8.80 -43.05
CA ALA A 107 -59.28 7.48 -43.47
C ALA A 107 -59.30 7.32 -45.00
N LYS A 108 -58.93 6.13 -45.48
CA LYS A 108 -58.88 5.82 -46.90
C LYS A 108 -60.26 5.38 -47.38
N CYS A 109 -60.81 6.09 -48.37
CA CYS A 109 -62.10 5.74 -48.96
C CYS A 109 -61.94 4.71 -50.08
N GLU A 110 -62.63 3.58 -49.99
CA GLU A 110 -62.69 2.55 -51.03
C GLU A 110 -64.10 2.44 -51.62
N GLU A 111 -64.19 2.46 -52.95
CA GLU A 111 -65.47 2.32 -53.65
C GLU A 111 -65.89 0.85 -53.73
N VAL A 112 -67.07 0.53 -53.19
CA VAL A 112 -67.63 -0.82 -53.25
C VAL A 112 -69.04 -0.74 -53.83
N LYS A 113 -69.19 -1.10 -55.11
CA LYS A 113 -70.47 -1.06 -55.86
C LYS A 113 -71.07 0.37 -55.89
N ASP A 114 -72.36 0.52 -55.56
CA ASP A 114 -73.07 1.81 -55.49
C ASP A 114 -72.87 2.54 -54.13
N THR A 115 -71.91 2.10 -53.32
CA THR A 115 -71.59 2.66 -51.99
C THR A 115 -70.08 2.86 -51.81
N PHE A 116 -69.67 3.42 -50.67
CA PHE A 116 -68.26 3.54 -50.28
C PHE A 116 -68.05 2.93 -48.90
N VAL A 117 -66.81 2.52 -48.61
CA VAL A 117 -66.37 2.04 -47.30
C VAL A 117 -65.13 2.82 -46.90
N CYS A 118 -65.08 3.30 -45.67
CA CYS A 118 -63.92 4.00 -45.12
C CYS A 118 -63.05 3.01 -44.35
N ASP A 119 -61.78 2.89 -44.73
CA ASP A 119 -60.77 2.16 -43.98
C ASP A 119 -60.16 3.09 -42.92
N CYS A 120 -60.53 2.85 -41.66
CA CYS A 120 -60.25 3.75 -40.56
C CYS A 120 -58.81 3.59 -40.02
N PRO A 121 -58.06 4.69 -39.84
CA PRO A 121 -56.75 4.67 -39.19
C PRO A 121 -56.85 4.17 -37.74
N SER A 122 -55.77 3.60 -37.23
CA SER A 122 -55.67 3.13 -35.84
C SER A 122 -56.10 4.20 -34.84
N GLY A 123 -57.13 3.92 -34.05
CA GLY A 123 -57.70 4.88 -33.08
C GLY A 123 -59.06 5.46 -33.46
N PHE A 124 -59.56 5.19 -34.67
CA PHE A 124 -60.87 5.64 -35.14
C PHE A 124 -61.74 4.47 -35.59
N ASP A 125 -63.06 4.64 -35.47
CA ASP A 125 -64.10 3.64 -35.75
C ASP A 125 -65.35 4.36 -36.32
N GLY A 126 -66.37 3.60 -36.69
CA GLY A 126 -67.59 4.10 -37.32
C GLY A 126 -67.51 4.10 -38.85
N THR A 127 -68.68 4.23 -39.50
CA THR A 127 -68.78 4.08 -40.97
C THR A 127 -68.06 5.16 -41.77
N LEU A 128 -67.78 6.31 -41.14
CA LEU A 128 -67.02 7.43 -41.72
C LEU A 128 -65.69 7.68 -40.99
N CYS A 129 -65.31 6.80 -40.06
CA CYS A 129 -64.13 6.97 -39.20
C CYS A 129 -64.15 8.25 -38.35
N ASP A 130 -65.35 8.71 -38.00
CA ASP A 130 -65.65 9.92 -37.24
C ASP A 130 -65.74 9.67 -35.73
N VAL A 131 -65.74 8.41 -35.29
CA VAL A 131 -65.79 8.03 -33.88
C VAL A 131 -64.39 7.68 -33.39
N GLN A 132 -63.95 8.26 -32.29
CA GLN A 132 -62.70 7.82 -31.64
C GLN A 132 -62.94 6.45 -30.99
N LYS A 133 -62.11 5.47 -31.33
CA LYS A 133 -62.24 4.10 -30.83
C LYS A 133 -61.94 4.06 -29.33
N ASP A 134 -62.91 3.60 -28.55
CA ASP A 134 -62.72 3.37 -27.11
C ASP A 134 -62.16 1.96 -26.89
N PHE A 135 -60.85 1.88 -26.63
CA PHE A 135 -60.14 0.63 -26.42
C PHE A 135 -60.55 -0.08 -25.11
N CYS A 136 -61.21 0.63 -24.18
CA CYS A 136 -61.67 0.08 -22.92
C CYS A 136 -63.00 -0.69 -23.00
N GLN A 137 -63.76 -0.56 -24.10
CA GLN A 137 -65.04 -1.27 -24.27
C GLN A 137 -64.92 -2.81 -24.20
N SER A 138 -63.74 -3.34 -24.56
CA SER A 138 -63.46 -4.77 -24.50
C SER A 138 -63.18 -5.30 -23.08
N ASN A 139 -63.21 -4.43 -22.05
CA ASN A 139 -62.82 -4.72 -20.67
C ASN A 139 -61.48 -5.48 -20.57
N PRO A 140 -60.38 -4.90 -21.09
CA PRO A 140 -59.11 -5.58 -21.15
C PRO A 140 -58.41 -5.73 -19.78
N CYS A 141 -58.74 -4.85 -18.82
CA CYS A 141 -58.14 -4.84 -17.48
C CYS A 141 -58.70 -5.97 -16.59
N LYS A 142 -57.81 -6.71 -15.91
CA LYS A 142 -58.18 -7.80 -14.99
C LYS A 142 -58.17 -7.34 -13.52
N ASN A 143 -58.74 -8.17 -12.64
CA ASN A 143 -58.69 -7.99 -11.18
C ASN A 143 -59.25 -6.66 -10.65
N GLY A 144 -60.26 -6.09 -11.29
CA GLY A 144 -60.90 -4.84 -10.85
C GLY A 144 -60.10 -3.57 -11.17
N ALA A 145 -59.05 -3.67 -11.99
CA ALA A 145 -58.26 -2.54 -12.45
C ALA A 145 -59.07 -1.56 -13.32
N THR A 146 -58.78 -0.26 -13.19
CA THR A 146 -59.48 0.81 -13.91
C THR A 146 -58.85 1.01 -15.30
N CYS A 147 -59.67 0.97 -16.36
CA CYS A 147 -59.22 1.15 -17.74
C CYS A 147 -59.27 2.63 -18.17
N LEU A 148 -58.20 3.11 -18.78
CA LEU A 148 -58.12 4.42 -19.44
C LEU A 148 -57.77 4.25 -20.91
N SER A 149 -58.62 4.75 -21.81
CA SER A 149 -58.33 4.80 -23.24
C SER A 149 -57.32 5.92 -23.52
N ARG A 150 -56.20 5.62 -24.20
CA ARG A 150 -55.14 6.59 -24.54
C ARG A 150 -54.79 6.48 -26.02
N ASP A 151 -54.61 7.60 -26.72
CA ASP A 151 -54.41 7.73 -28.18
C ASP A 151 -53.93 6.49 -28.95
N GLY A 152 -54.83 5.57 -29.30
CA GLY A 152 -54.52 4.36 -30.09
C GLY A 152 -54.36 3.04 -29.31
N ASN A 153 -54.49 3.04 -27.98
CA ASN A 153 -54.47 1.84 -27.11
C ASN A 153 -55.20 2.08 -25.76
N PHE A 154 -55.10 1.16 -24.80
CA PHE A 154 -55.60 1.30 -23.42
C PHE A 154 -54.49 1.16 -22.38
N GLU A 155 -54.71 1.72 -21.19
CA GLU A 155 -53.85 1.59 -20.02
C GLU A 155 -54.69 1.21 -18.80
N CYS A 156 -54.29 0.15 -18.08
CA CYS A 156 -54.94 -0.26 -16.84
C CYS A 156 -54.18 0.28 -15.62
N ILE A 157 -54.90 0.95 -14.73
CA ILE A 157 -54.44 1.29 -13.38
C ILE A 157 -54.79 0.11 -12.49
N CYS A 158 -53.78 -0.66 -12.10
CA CYS A 158 -53.96 -1.84 -11.25
C CYS A 158 -54.42 -1.43 -9.85
N THR A 159 -55.29 -2.24 -9.26
CA THR A 159 -55.65 -2.16 -7.84
C THR A 159 -54.49 -2.62 -6.96
N ASP A 160 -54.51 -2.26 -5.68
CA ASP A 160 -53.53 -2.72 -4.70
C ASP A 160 -53.42 -4.26 -4.71
N GLY A 161 -52.18 -4.77 -4.67
CA GLY A 161 -51.87 -6.21 -4.70
C GLY A 161 -51.69 -6.85 -6.09
N TYR A 162 -51.97 -6.13 -7.19
CA TYR A 162 -51.82 -6.65 -8.56
C TYR A 162 -50.87 -5.81 -9.41
N GLU A 163 -50.07 -6.49 -10.24
CA GLU A 163 -49.18 -5.91 -11.23
C GLU A 163 -49.33 -6.59 -12.58
N GLY A 164 -48.70 -6.03 -13.62
CA GLY A 164 -48.70 -6.63 -14.94
C GLY A 164 -47.52 -6.09 -15.74
N PRO A 165 -46.93 -6.88 -16.65
CA PRO A 165 -45.85 -6.41 -17.49
C PRO A 165 -46.34 -5.24 -18.36
N ILE A 166 -45.49 -4.23 -18.50
CA ILE A 166 -45.65 -3.20 -19.52
C ILE A 166 -45.18 -3.81 -20.84
N GLU A 167 -46.10 -4.28 -21.67
CA GLU A 167 -45.77 -4.72 -23.02
C GLU A 167 -45.66 -3.49 -23.92
N ALA A 168 -44.43 -3.14 -24.29
CA ALA A 168 -44.14 -2.07 -25.25
C ALA A 168 -44.19 -2.65 -26.67
N PHE A 169 -45.23 -2.34 -27.44
CA PHE A 169 -45.27 -2.66 -28.87
C PHE A 169 -44.49 -1.61 -29.67
N ILE A 170 -43.43 -2.03 -30.36
CA ILE A 170 -42.77 -1.21 -31.39
C ILE A 170 -43.48 -1.51 -32.71
N SER A 171 -44.43 -0.68 -33.12
CA SER A 171 -44.88 -0.67 -34.52
C SER A 171 -43.84 0.08 -35.35
N ALA A 172 -42.96 -0.67 -36.00
CA ALA A 172 -42.03 -0.14 -36.98
C ALA A 172 -42.81 0.35 -38.21
N ASN A 173 -43.23 1.61 -38.23
CA ASN A 173 -43.25 2.48 -39.41
C ASN A 173 -43.74 3.91 -39.08
N LEU A 174 -43.00 4.88 -39.63
CA LEU A 174 -43.18 6.35 -39.65
C LEU A 174 -42.81 7.16 -38.38
N SER A 175 -41.72 7.93 -38.57
CA SER A 175 -41.36 9.21 -37.94
C SER A 175 -42.31 9.76 -36.85
N GLY A 176 -42.05 9.39 -35.60
CA GLY A 176 -42.71 9.91 -34.41
C GLY A 176 -42.93 8.81 -33.38
N SER A 177 -41.96 8.61 -32.47
CA SER A 177 -42.02 7.58 -31.42
C SER A 177 -43.21 7.79 -30.48
N SER A 178 -44.34 7.14 -30.75
CA SER A 178 -45.41 6.95 -29.76
C SER A 178 -45.26 5.55 -29.17
N LYS A 179 -44.89 5.49 -27.88
CA LYS A 179 -44.52 4.29 -27.14
C LYS A 179 -45.78 3.76 -26.45
N TYR A 180 -46.52 2.86 -27.09
CA TYR A 180 -47.71 2.27 -26.46
C TYR A 180 -47.33 1.14 -25.51
N SER A 181 -47.71 1.30 -24.24
CA SER A 181 -47.46 0.38 -23.15
C SER A 181 -48.80 -0.17 -22.66
N SER A 182 -49.15 -1.40 -23.00
CA SER A 182 -50.35 -2.06 -22.45
C SER A 182 -49.99 -2.86 -21.21
N ARG A 183 -50.71 -2.61 -20.09
CA ARG A 183 -50.57 -3.30 -18.79
C ARG A 183 -51.90 -3.97 -18.46
N HIS A 184 -51.91 -5.26 -18.16
CA HIS A 184 -53.15 -6.05 -18.00
C HIS A 184 -53.52 -6.37 -16.53
N CYS A 185 -52.64 -6.05 -15.57
CA CYS A 185 -52.86 -6.26 -14.12
C CYS A 185 -53.24 -7.71 -13.77
N ASP A 186 -52.61 -8.66 -14.46
CA ASP A 186 -52.91 -10.10 -14.43
C ASP A 186 -52.09 -10.87 -13.38
N LYS A 187 -51.01 -10.28 -12.85
CA LYS A 187 -50.12 -10.90 -11.88
C LYS A 187 -50.37 -10.38 -10.47
N MET A 188 -50.28 -11.23 -9.47
CA MET A 188 -50.18 -10.78 -8.08
C MET A 188 -48.80 -10.17 -7.86
N LYS A 189 -48.75 -9.06 -7.14
CA LYS A 189 -47.50 -8.35 -6.83
C LYS A 189 -46.63 -9.22 -5.91
N ASP A 190 -45.44 -9.56 -6.37
CA ASP A 190 -44.45 -10.25 -5.54
C ASP A 190 -43.57 -9.22 -4.83
N TYR A 191 -43.85 -9.01 -3.54
CA TYR A 191 -43.14 -8.07 -2.68
C TYR A 191 -41.71 -8.53 -2.33
N CYS A 192 -41.33 -9.77 -2.66
CA CYS A 192 -39.99 -10.31 -2.44
C CYS A 192 -39.02 -10.08 -3.61
N THR A 193 -39.50 -9.54 -4.74
CA THR A 193 -38.67 -9.26 -5.93
C THR A 193 -37.50 -8.32 -5.67
N ILE A 194 -37.64 -7.40 -4.70
CA ILE A 194 -36.58 -6.47 -4.29
C ILE A 194 -35.64 -7.05 -3.21
N SER A 195 -35.79 -8.32 -2.84
CA SER A 195 -35.05 -8.98 -1.75
C SER A 195 -35.00 -8.14 -0.46
N PRO A 196 -36.15 -7.80 0.13
CA PRO A 196 -36.21 -6.88 1.27
C PRO A 196 -35.57 -7.45 2.55
N CYS A 197 -35.38 -8.78 2.64
CA CYS A 197 -34.79 -9.45 3.79
C CYS A 197 -33.26 -9.56 3.63
N ILE A 198 -32.50 -9.14 4.65
CA ILE A 198 -31.03 -9.19 4.62
C ILE A 198 -30.53 -10.58 5.06
N GLN A 199 -30.86 -10.99 6.29
CA GLN A 199 -30.43 -12.27 6.89
C GLN A 199 -31.60 -13.22 7.10
N GLY A 200 -32.42 -13.43 6.08
CA GLY A 200 -33.62 -14.27 6.18
C GLY A 200 -34.21 -14.63 4.82
N GLN A 201 -35.15 -15.56 4.82
CA GLN A 201 -35.92 -15.91 3.64
C GLN A 201 -37.16 -15.01 3.52
N CYS A 202 -37.40 -14.46 2.34
CA CYS A 202 -38.59 -13.65 2.09
C CYS A 202 -39.78 -14.52 1.65
N ARG A 203 -40.97 -14.22 2.18
CA ARG A 203 -42.24 -14.73 1.65
C ARG A 203 -43.29 -13.62 1.57
N THR A 204 -44.08 -13.61 0.50
CA THR A 204 -45.21 -12.69 0.36
C THR A 204 -46.37 -13.14 1.26
N VAL A 205 -46.92 -12.22 2.05
CA VAL A 205 -48.05 -12.46 2.95
C VAL A 205 -49.04 -11.31 2.80
N ALA A 206 -50.22 -11.60 2.25
CA ALA A 206 -51.23 -10.60 1.88
C ALA A 206 -50.63 -9.51 0.97
N ASP A 207 -50.88 -8.22 1.26
CA ASP A 207 -50.36 -7.07 0.50
C ASP A 207 -48.98 -6.59 0.98
N ASN A 208 -48.20 -7.47 1.63
CA ASN A 208 -46.87 -7.14 2.17
C ASN A 208 -45.90 -8.34 2.11
N PHE A 209 -44.64 -8.15 2.48
CA PHE A 209 -43.64 -9.21 2.66
C PHE A 209 -43.47 -9.59 4.13
N PHE A 210 -42.94 -10.79 4.37
CA PHE A 210 -42.51 -11.26 5.68
C PHE A 210 -41.13 -11.91 5.55
N CYS A 211 -40.23 -11.62 6.48
CA CYS A 211 -38.89 -12.18 6.52
C CYS A 211 -38.78 -13.25 7.61
N ASP A 212 -38.54 -14.50 7.21
CA ASP A 212 -38.18 -15.60 8.11
C ASP A 212 -36.68 -15.47 8.45
N CYS A 213 -36.38 -14.79 9.58
CA CYS A 213 -35.00 -14.50 9.97
C CYS A 213 -34.21 -15.76 10.32
N LYS A 214 -32.94 -15.80 9.90
CA LYS A 214 -31.97 -16.79 10.39
C LYS A 214 -31.75 -16.60 11.89
N SER A 215 -31.38 -17.67 12.58
CA SER A 215 -30.97 -17.61 14.00
C SER A 215 -29.89 -16.54 14.20
N GLY A 216 -30.01 -15.77 15.28
CA GLY A 216 -29.11 -14.64 15.60
C GLY A 216 -29.56 -13.28 15.02
N TRP A 217 -30.65 -13.23 14.24
CA TRP A 217 -31.14 -11.99 13.63
C TRP A 217 -32.61 -11.73 13.95
N LYS A 218 -32.99 -10.45 14.06
CA LYS A 218 -34.35 -9.98 14.29
C LYS A 218 -34.65 -8.71 13.49
N GLY A 219 -35.88 -8.22 13.61
CA GLY A 219 -36.38 -7.06 12.88
C GLY A 219 -37.22 -7.44 11.67
N GLU A 220 -37.95 -6.49 11.12
CA GLU A 220 -38.83 -6.70 9.96
C GLU A 220 -38.06 -7.13 8.70
N HIS A 221 -36.81 -6.68 8.58
CA HIS A 221 -35.91 -6.98 7.48
C HIS A 221 -34.80 -7.98 7.84
N CYS A 222 -34.82 -8.55 9.05
CA CYS A 222 -33.73 -9.38 9.59
C CYS A 222 -32.36 -8.69 9.50
N ASP A 223 -32.33 -7.40 9.81
CA ASP A 223 -31.18 -6.50 9.73
C ASP A 223 -30.62 -6.14 11.11
N VAL A 224 -31.33 -6.49 12.18
CA VAL A 224 -30.91 -6.24 13.55
C VAL A 224 -30.30 -7.50 14.13
N ASP A 225 -29.03 -7.41 14.48
CA ASP A 225 -28.30 -8.45 15.20
C ASP A 225 -28.88 -8.65 16.60
N ILE A 226 -29.06 -9.91 17.02
CA ILE A 226 -29.44 -10.23 18.38
C ILE A 226 -28.19 -10.13 19.24
N ASN A 227 -28.27 -9.42 20.36
CA ASN A 227 -27.18 -9.41 21.32
C ASN A 227 -27.38 -10.55 22.34
N GLU A 228 -26.74 -11.70 22.11
CA GLU A 228 -26.85 -12.86 23.00
C GLU A 228 -26.19 -12.63 24.36
N CYS A 229 -25.21 -11.72 24.45
CA CYS A 229 -24.49 -11.43 25.69
C CYS A 229 -25.35 -10.81 26.80
N ILE A 230 -26.53 -10.26 26.47
CA ILE A 230 -27.47 -9.71 27.47
C ILE A 230 -28.00 -10.79 28.43
N ARG A 231 -27.95 -12.07 28.04
CA ARG A 231 -28.37 -13.19 28.88
C ARG A 231 -27.25 -13.86 29.67
N PHE A 232 -26.04 -13.28 29.67
CA PHE A 232 -24.86 -13.84 30.34
C PHE A 232 -24.63 -15.32 29.98
N PRO A 233 -24.37 -15.65 28.70
CA PRO A 233 -24.24 -17.03 28.26
C PRO A 233 -22.89 -17.69 28.57
N CYS A 234 -21.91 -16.92 29.08
CA CYS A 234 -20.60 -17.42 29.47
C CYS A 234 -20.57 -17.71 30.97
N GLU A 235 -20.22 -18.93 31.35
CA GLU A 235 -20.06 -19.36 32.73
C GLU A 235 -18.73 -18.85 33.33
N HIS A 236 -18.58 -18.95 34.65
CA HIS A 236 -17.36 -18.63 35.39
C HIS A 236 -16.76 -17.24 35.07
N ASP A 237 -17.61 -16.22 34.96
CA ASP A 237 -17.23 -14.84 34.62
C ASP A 237 -16.48 -14.69 33.28
N GLY A 238 -16.68 -15.63 32.34
CA GLY A 238 -16.17 -15.53 30.98
C GLY A 238 -16.65 -14.25 30.28
N ASN A 239 -15.75 -13.57 29.58
CA ASN A 239 -16.10 -12.34 28.88
C ASN A 239 -16.82 -12.65 27.56
N CYS A 240 -18.07 -12.20 27.44
CA CYS A 240 -18.90 -12.43 26.27
C CYS A 240 -18.69 -11.35 25.21
N THR A 241 -18.43 -11.77 23.97
CA THR A 241 -18.35 -10.86 22.81
C THR A 241 -19.46 -11.16 21.83
N ASN A 242 -20.30 -10.16 21.57
CA ASN A 242 -21.37 -10.25 20.58
C ASN A 242 -20.81 -10.12 19.15
N THR A 243 -21.24 -10.98 18.24
CA THR A 243 -20.81 -10.99 16.84
C THR A 243 -22.01 -11.05 15.90
N PRO A 244 -21.87 -10.65 14.61
CA PRO A 244 -22.99 -10.71 13.70
C PRO A 244 -23.57 -12.14 13.56
N GLY A 245 -24.78 -12.35 14.08
CA GLY A 245 -25.54 -13.59 14.08
C GLY A 245 -25.15 -14.63 15.13
N SER A 246 -24.24 -14.30 16.07
CA SER A 246 -23.75 -15.24 17.08
C SER A 246 -23.00 -14.50 18.21
N TYR A 247 -22.44 -15.25 19.15
CA TYR A 247 -21.49 -14.74 20.14
C TYR A 247 -20.37 -15.75 20.34
N TYR A 248 -19.33 -15.34 21.06
CA TYR A 248 -18.35 -16.26 21.63
C TYR A 248 -17.90 -15.78 23.00
N CYS A 249 -17.48 -16.74 23.83
CA CYS A 249 -16.94 -16.50 25.16
C CYS A 249 -15.41 -16.53 25.12
N THR A 250 -14.78 -15.56 25.75
CA THR A 250 -13.35 -15.63 26.07
C THR A 250 -13.21 -16.03 27.54
N CYS A 251 -12.70 -17.24 27.76
CA CYS A 251 -12.50 -17.81 29.08
C CYS A 251 -11.21 -17.29 29.72
N ASP A 252 -11.14 -17.38 31.04
CA ASP A 252 -9.89 -17.18 31.78
C ASP A 252 -8.91 -18.35 31.54
N SER A 253 -7.75 -18.29 32.19
CA SER A 253 -6.72 -19.33 32.07
C SER A 253 -7.09 -20.68 32.69
N TYR A 254 -8.25 -20.80 33.34
CA TYR A 254 -8.64 -21.95 34.15
C TYR A 254 -9.91 -22.65 33.62
N HIS A 255 -10.62 -22.05 32.67
CA HIS A 255 -11.85 -22.61 32.10
C HIS A 255 -11.75 -22.77 30.58
N LEU A 256 -12.48 -23.75 30.05
CA LEU A 256 -12.51 -24.19 28.65
C LEU A 256 -13.96 -24.36 28.19
N GLY A 257 -14.15 -24.59 26.90
CA GLY A 257 -15.46 -24.78 26.29
C GLY A 257 -15.99 -23.52 25.63
N ASP A 258 -17.03 -23.66 24.82
CA ASP A 258 -17.62 -22.54 24.07
C ASP A 258 -18.34 -21.55 25.00
N HIS A 259 -18.68 -21.99 26.23
CA HIS A 259 -19.31 -21.21 27.29
C HIS A 259 -18.47 -21.14 28.57
N CYS A 260 -17.19 -21.53 28.54
CA CYS A 260 -16.33 -21.58 29.73
C CYS A 260 -16.86 -22.53 30.83
N GLU A 261 -17.58 -23.57 30.45
CA GLU A 261 -18.24 -24.53 31.34
C GLU A 261 -17.32 -25.66 31.82
N ILE A 262 -16.18 -25.86 31.14
CA ILE A 262 -15.24 -26.95 31.42
C ILE A 262 -14.12 -26.43 32.33
N LEU A 263 -13.92 -27.08 33.48
CA LEU A 263 -12.77 -26.82 34.34
C LEU A 263 -11.48 -27.33 33.69
N GLY A 264 -10.50 -26.46 33.55
CA GLY A 264 -9.20 -26.77 32.96
C GLY A 264 -8.20 -27.34 33.97
N SER A 265 -7.21 -28.08 33.47
CA SER A 265 -6.23 -28.77 34.32
C SER A 265 -5.27 -27.83 35.07
N CYS A 266 -5.21 -26.54 34.72
CA CYS A 266 -4.35 -25.57 35.41
C CYS A 266 -4.90 -25.12 36.77
N LEU A 267 -6.16 -25.43 37.10
CA LEU A 267 -6.79 -25.03 38.36
C LEU A 267 -6.09 -25.64 39.60
N GLU A 268 -5.52 -26.83 39.47
CA GLU A 268 -4.80 -27.51 40.56
C GLU A 268 -3.37 -26.99 40.77
N GLY A 269 -2.91 -26.03 39.96
CA GLY A 269 -1.57 -25.44 40.07
C GLY A 269 -0.42 -26.43 39.78
N PRO A 270 -0.44 -27.19 38.67
CA PRO A 270 0.53 -28.25 38.42
C PRO A 270 1.97 -27.75 38.20
N CYS A 271 2.16 -26.48 37.83
CA CYS A 271 3.47 -25.90 37.50
C CYS A 271 4.20 -25.25 38.69
N ASN A 272 3.66 -25.37 39.91
CA ASN A 272 4.10 -24.63 41.10
C ASN A 272 4.19 -23.11 40.86
N ASP A 273 4.78 -22.36 41.80
CA ASP A 273 5.02 -20.92 41.65
C ASP A 273 6.14 -20.58 40.65
N ASN A 274 6.83 -21.60 40.12
CA ASN A 274 8.04 -21.50 39.31
C ASN A 274 7.78 -21.65 37.81
N GLY A 275 6.52 -21.79 37.37
CA GLY A 275 6.18 -21.88 35.96
C GLY A 275 4.80 -21.31 35.66
N ASP A 276 4.61 -20.86 34.44
CA ASP A 276 3.31 -20.43 33.93
C ASP A 276 2.58 -21.64 33.34
N CYS A 277 1.35 -21.88 33.79
CA CYS A 277 0.54 -23.00 33.31
C CYS A 277 -0.25 -22.60 32.07
N ILE A 278 -0.09 -23.37 30.99
CA ILE A 278 -0.86 -23.23 29.76
C ILE A 278 -1.74 -24.46 29.63
N GLN A 279 -3.06 -24.30 29.82
CA GLN A 279 -3.99 -25.41 29.63
C GLN A 279 -4.12 -25.76 28.13
N GLN A 280 -4.19 -27.05 27.82
CA GLN A 280 -4.44 -27.54 26.46
C GLN A 280 -5.79 -28.25 26.34
N THR A 281 -6.14 -29.08 27.33
CA THR A 281 -7.45 -29.75 27.43
C THR A 281 -7.91 -29.78 28.88
N SER A 282 -9.07 -30.38 29.16
CA SER A 282 -9.54 -30.60 30.53
C SER A 282 -8.60 -31.46 31.39
N THR A 283 -7.70 -32.24 30.76
CA THR A 283 -6.78 -33.14 31.47
C THR A 283 -5.30 -32.90 31.17
N THR A 284 -4.97 -32.04 30.20
CA THR A 284 -3.59 -31.80 29.78
C THR A 284 -3.22 -30.32 29.86
N HIS A 285 -2.03 -30.07 30.38
CA HIS A 285 -1.41 -28.75 30.51
C HIS A 285 0.05 -28.81 30.07
N LEU A 286 0.61 -27.63 29.80
CA LEU A 286 2.02 -27.41 29.55
C LEU A 286 2.53 -26.38 30.57
N CYS A 287 3.58 -26.73 31.30
CA CYS A 287 4.26 -25.79 32.18
C CYS A 287 5.41 -25.10 31.45
N VAL A 288 5.37 -23.78 31.41
CA VAL A 288 6.47 -22.96 30.92
C VAL A 288 7.27 -22.46 32.11
N CYS A 289 8.40 -23.10 32.37
CA CYS A 289 9.20 -22.80 33.55
C CYS A 289 9.85 -21.42 33.48
N LYS A 290 9.83 -20.71 34.61
CA LYS A 290 10.59 -19.47 34.81
C LYS A 290 12.08 -19.77 34.72
N ARG A 291 12.88 -18.75 34.41
CA ARG A 291 14.33 -18.87 34.26
C ARG A 291 14.97 -19.50 35.50
N GLY A 292 15.75 -20.57 35.31
CA GLY A 292 16.40 -21.30 36.38
C GLY A 292 15.68 -22.56 36.84
N TYR A 293 14.49 -22.87 36.29
CA TYR A 293 13.74 -24.08 36.60
C TYR A 293 13.54 -24.96 35.36
N THR A 294 13.37 -26.26 35.59
CA THR A 294 13.17 -27.28 34.57
C THR A 294 12.26 -28.41 35.10
N GLY A 295 11.95 -29.38 34.24
CA GLY A 295 10.99 -30.46 34.52
C GLY A 295 9.56 -30.13 34.09
N ASP A 296 8.73 -31.16 34.03
CA ASP A 296 7.32 -31.04 33.59
C ASP A 296 6.47 -30.20 34.55
N THR A 297 6.89 -30.11 35.81
CA THR A 297 6.22 -29.35 36.90
C THR A 297 7.03 -28.15 37.40
N CYS A 298 8.12 -27.80 36.73
CA CYS A 298 9.02 -26.68 37.07
C CYS A 298 9.53 -26.69 38.53
N ASP A 299 9.68 -27.87 39.11
CA ASP A 299 10.11 -28.13 40.47
C ASP A 299 11.63 -28.34 40.58
N MET A 300 12.31 -28.63 39.47
CA MET A 300 13.74 -28.84 39.45
C MET A 300 14.49 -27.54 39.15
N ILE A 301 15.51 -27.21 39.94
CA ILE A 301 16.42 -26.09 39.68
C ILE A 301 17.48 -26.55 38.67
N ILE A 302 17.75 -25.73 37.67
CA ILE A 302 18.83 -25.98 36.70
C ILE A 302 20.17 -25.80 37.40
N ASP A 303 20.97 -26.87 37.44
CA ASP A 303 22.35 -26.81 37.87
C ASP A 303 23.25 -26.36 36.72
N TYR A 304 23.54 -25.07 36.68
CA TYR A 304 24.40 -24.44 35.68
C TYR A 304 25.89 -24.80 35.85
N CYS A 305 26.31 -25.38 36.98
CA CYS A 305 27.69 -25.79 37.20
C CYS A 305 27.99 -27.22 36.75
N ASN A 306 26.96 -28.03 36.44
CA ASN A 306 27.13 -29.43 36.04
C ASN A 306 27.91 -29.63 34.73
N SER A 307 27.99 -28.59 33.88
CA SER A 307 28.78 -28.62 32.64
C SER A 307 30.20 -28.08 32.81
N ASP A 308 30.65 -27.83 34.04
CA ASP A 308 31.96 -27.23 34.36
C ASP A 308 32.28 -25.98 33.52
N PRO A 309 31.44 -24.93 33.57
CA PRO A 309 31.58 -23.77 32.69
C PRO A 309 32.80 -22.88 33.02
N CYS A 310 33.43 -23.06 34.18
CA CYS A 310 34.59 -22.29 34.59
C CYS A 310 35.88 -22.99 34.14
N GLU A 311 36.54 -22.42 33.14
CA GLU A 311 37.80 -22.93 32.60
C GLU A 311 39.00 -22.57 33.50
N ASN A 312 40.17 -23.09 33.16
CA ASN A 312 41.45 -22.79 33.84
C ASN A 312 41.45 -22.98 35.37
N GLY A 313 40.64 -23.93 35.86
CA GLY A 313 40.54 -24.24 37.29
C GLY A 313 39.75 -23.23 38.12
N GLY A 314 38.94 -22.37 37.48
CA GLY A 314 38.01 -21.48 38.16
C GLY A 314 36.96 -22.25 38.98
N THR A 315 36.49 -21.64 40.07
CA THR A 315 35.45 -22.23 40.93
C THR A 315 34.05 -21.76 40.50
N CYS A 316 33.16 -22.70 40.18
CA CYS A 316 31.78 -22.40 39.79
C CYS A 316 30.86 -22.25 41.00
N GLN A 317 30.07 -21.17 41.02
CA GLN A 317 28.97 -20.98 41.96
C GLN A 317 27.67 -20.75 41.21
N GLY A 318 26.77 -21.74 41.27
CA GLY A 318 25.43 -21.66 40.69
C GLY A 318 24.50 -20.79 41.52
N PHE A 319 23.54 -20.14 40.86
CA PHE A 319 22.40 -19.48 41.48
C PHE A 319 21.16 -19.63 40.59
N ILE A 320 19.99 -19.24 41.08
CA ILE A 320 18.75 -19.39 40.32
C ILE A 320 18.82 -18.53 39.06
N GLY A 321 18.86 -19.19 37.90
CA GLY A 321 18.88 -18.56 36.57
C GLY A 321 20.26 -18.29 35.98
N GLY A 322 21.35 -18.75 36.61
CA GLY A 322 22.72 -18.66 36.06
C GLY A 322 23.82 -19.23 36.95
N PHE A 323 25.06 -18.89 36.63
CA PHE A 323 26.25 -19.24 37.41
C PHE A 323 27.23 -18.06 37.44
N SER A 324 28.21 -18.12 38.34
CA SER A 324 29.33 -17.19 38.43
C SER A 324 30.63 -17.96 38.63
N CYS A 325 31.66 -17.60 37.89
CA CYS A 325 32.99 -18.18 38.03
C CYS A 325 33.91 -17.28 38.87
N SER A 326 34.54 -17.86 39.88
CA SER A 326 35.66 -17.23 40.59
C SER A 326 36.97 -17.68 39.95
N CYS A 327 37.60 -16.78 39.20
CA CYS A 327 38.81 -17.09 38.44
C CYS A 327 40.05 -17.13 39.33
N LEU A 328 41.02 -17.99 38.95
CA LEU A 328 42.37 -17.95 39.52
C LEU A 328 43.13 -16.71 39.03
N PRO A 329 44.15 -16.24 39.77
CA PRO A 329 45.01 -15.15 39.32
C PRO A 329 45.59 -15.41 37.93
N GLY A 330 45.63 -14.38 37.08
CA GLY A 330 46.03 -14.48 35.68
C GLY A 330 44.88 -14.72 34.70
N PHE A 331 43.67 -15.08 35.15
CA PHE A 331 42.53 -15.30 34.25
C PHE A 331 41.37 -14.33 34.50
N THR A 332 40.64 -14.00 33.45
CA THR A 332 39.49 -13.11 33.44
C THR A 332 38.37 -13.62 32.53
N GLY A 333 37.25 -12.89 32.51
CA GLY A 333 36.03 -13.24 31.77
C GLY A 333 35.02 -14.04 32.60
N GLU A 334 33.81 -14.19 32.05
CA GLU A 334 32.68 -14.86 32.72
C GLU A 334 32.94 -16.35 32.99
N THR A 335 33.77 -16.98 32.15
CA THR A 335 34.15 -18.40 32.24
C THR A 335 35.63 -18.60 32.56
N CYS A 336 36.37 -17.55 32.94
CA CYS A 336 37.82 -17.63 33.23
C CYS A 336 38.68 -18.15 32.06
N SER A 337 38.21 -18.03 30.82
CA SER A 337 38.89 -18.55 29.62
C SER A 337 39.93 -17.59 29.04
N VAL A 338 39.93 -16.34 29.49
CA VAL A 338 40.80 -15.29 28.95
C VAL A 338 42.00 -15.11 29.86
N ASP A 339 43.20 -15.32 29.34
CA ASP A 339 44.46 -14.97 30.02
C ASP A 339 44.58 -13.44 30.10
N ILE A 340 45.00 -12.92 31.24
CA ILE A 340 45.19 -11.48 31.45
C ILE A 340 46.50 -11.11 30.79
N ASP A 341 46.43 -10.23 29.77
CA ASP A 341 47.62 -9.70 29.12
C ASP A 341 48.41 -8.83 30.08
N ASP A 342 49.48 -9.39 30.65
CA ASP A 342 50.39 -8.74 31.59
C ASP A 342 51.38 -7.79 30.88
N CYS A 343 51.35 -7.74 29.54
CA CYS A 343 52.15 -6.83 28.71
C CYS A 343 51.47 -5.50 28.40
N VAL A 344 50.28 -5.23 28.95
CA VAL A 344 49.57 -3.96 28.76
C VAL A 344 50.27 -2.82 29.52
N GLY A 345 51.13 -2.09 28.81
CA GLY A 345 51.87 -0.93 29.31
C GLY A 345 53.34 -0.93 28.85
N GLU A 346 54.12 0.09 29.20
CA GLU A 346 55.57 0.10 28.97
C GLU A 346 56.31 -0.68 30.07
N VAL A 347 56.07 -1.99 30.10
CA VAL A 347 56.61 -2.90 31.13
C VAL A 347 58.07 -3.25 30.87
N CYS A 348 58.41 -3.52 29.61
CA CYS A 348 59.78 -3.73 29.14
C CYS A 348 60.35 -2.41 28.60
N GLN A 349 61.53 -2.02 29.09
CA GLN A 349 62.16 -0.76 28.75
C GLN A 349 63.16 -0.93 27.59
N ASN A 350 63.67 0.18 27.08
CA ASN A 350 64.76 0.23 26.07
C ASN A 350 64.52 -0.62 24.80
N GLY A 351 63.26 -0.75 24.38
CA GLY A 351 62.90 -1.51 23.17
C GLY A 351 62.84 -3.02 23.37
N GLY A 352 62.88 -3.51 24.61
CA GLY A 352 62.63 -4.91 24.94
C GLY A 352 61.22 -5.35 24.54
N ARG A 353 61.09 -6.59 24.05
CA ARG A 353 59.81 -7.17 23.65
C ARG A 353 59.17 -7.88 24.84
N CYS A 354 57.98 -7.43 25.23
CA CYS A 354 57.20 -8.13 26.25
C CYS A 354 56.59 -9.42 25.69
N VAL A 355 56.72 -10.51 26.44
CA VAL A 355 56.12 -11.81 26.18
C VAL A 355 55.19 -12.13 27.35
N ASP A 356 53.91 -12.23 27.03
CA ASP A 356 52.84 -12.55 27.98
C ASP A 356 52.97 -13.99 28.51
N ARG A 357 52.71 -14.18 29.81
CA ARG A 357 52.74 -15.46 30.52
C ARG A 357 51.51 -15.54 31.42
N VAL A 358 51.16 -16.75 31.85
CA VAL A 358 50.06 -16.91 32.80
C VAL A 358 50.42 -16.24 34.12
N ASN A 359 49.67 -15.20 34.50
CA ASN A 359 49.85 -14.45 35.74
C ASN A 359 51.27 -13.83 35.87
N GLY A 360 51.79 -13.27 34.78
CA GLY A 360 53.05 -12.54 34.74
C GLY A 360 53.55 -12.27 33.31
N TYR A 361 54.72 -11.65 33.20
CA TYR A 361 55.33 -11.34 31.90
C TYR A 361 56.81 -11.69 31.90
N GLU A 362 57.38 -11.77 30.69
CA GLU A 362 58.82 -11.93 30.46
C GLU A 362 59.29 -10.92 29.42
N CYS A 363 60.37 -10.18 29.72
CA CYS A 363 60.96 -9.24 28.77
C CYS A 363 62.09 -9.91 27.98
N ASP A 364 61.92 -10.01 26.67
CA ASP A 364 62.96 -10.40 25.73
C ASP A 364 63.80 -9.16 25.37
N CYS A 365 65.06 -9.16 25.82
CA CYS A 365 65.99 -8.05 25.65
C CYS A 365 66.95 -8.24 24.46
N ASP A 366 66.77 -9.28 23.64
CA ASP A 366 67.71 -9.60 22.58
C ASP A 366 67.88 -8.45 21.57
N GLY A 367 69.14 -8.09 21.31
CA GLY A 367 69.51 -7.03 20.37
C GLY A 367 69.29 -5.59 20.85
N THR A 368 68.85 -5.40 22.11
CA THR A 368 68.62 -4.05 22.69
C THR A 368 69.89 -3.43 23.28
N GLY A 369 70.92 -4.22 23.59
CA GLY A 369 72.08 -3.77 24.36
C GLY A 369 71.83 -3.72 25.88
N TYR A 370 70.66 -4.19 26.33
CA TYR A 370 70.29 -4.25 27.75
C TYR A 370 69.92 -5.68 28.17
N HIS A 371 69.94 -5.92 29.48
CA HIS A 371 69.56 -7.18 30.13
C HIS A 371 68.77 -6.91 31.43
N GLY A 372 68.46 -7.98 32.14
CA GLY A 372 67.64 -7.96 33.35
C GLY A 372 66.14 -8.12 33.06
N PRO A 373 65.30 -8.24 34.10
CA PRO A 373 63.88 -8.60 33.98
C PRO A 373 63.02 -7.55 33.26
N GLN A 374 63.51 -6.32 33.11
CA GLN A 374 62.84 -5.23 32.40
C GLN A 374 63.71 -4.59 31.29
N CYS A 375 64.83 -5.22 30.91
CA CYS A 375 65.79 -4.67 29.95
C CYS A 375 66.32 -3.27 30.31
N THR A 376 66.54 -3.00 31.60
CA THR A 376 67.04 -1.71 32.10
C THR A 376 68.55 -1.71 32.38
N GLU A 377 69.16 -2.88 32.44
CA GLU A 377 70.56 -3.03 32.84
C GLU A 377 71.44 -3.05 31.60
N ASP A 378 72.36 -2.10 31.49
CA ASP A 378 73.30 -2.00 30.36
C ASP A 378 74.18 -3.26 30.24
N ILE A 379 74.37 -3.77 29.02
CA ILE A 379 75.32 -4.86 28.77
C ILE A 379 76.71 -4.25 28.56
N ASP A 380 77.70 -4.63 29.37
CA ASP A 380 79.09 -4.24 29.12
C ASP A 380 79.70 -5.13 28.02
N GLU A 381 79.59 -4.70 26.75
CA GLU A 381 80.13 -5.48 25.64
C GLU A 381 81.66 -5.51 25.60
N CYS A 382 82.32 -4.58 26.28
CA CYS A 382 83.77 -4.57 26.42
C CYS A 382 84.25 -5.69 27.36
N ALA A 383 83.54 -5.93 28.46
CA ALA A 383 83.80 -7.05 29.36
C ALA A 383 83.61 -8.42 28.67
N LEU A 384 82.73 -8.48 27.67
CA LEU A 384 82.47 -9.66 26.85
C LEU A 384 83.44 -9.80 25.65
N GLY A 385 84.34 -8.85 25.43
CA GLY A 385 85.38 -8.92 24.39
C GLY A 385 84.86 -8.74 22.97
N PHE A 386 83.87 -7.87 22.75
CA PHE A 386 83.28 -7.66 21.42
C PHE A 386 84.28 -7.06 20.40
N CYS A 387 85.14 -6.12 20.79
CA CYS A 387 86.19 -5.57 19.93
C CYS A 387 87.38 -6.54 19.85
N VAL A 388 87.61 -7.13 18.67
CA VAL A 388 88.67 -8.14 18.48
C VAL A 388 90.05 -7.47 18.37
N HIS A 389 90.21 -6.53 17.44
CA HIS A 389 91.46 -5.82 17.19
C HIS A 389 91.27 -4.30 17.32
N GLY A 390 90.84 -3.86 18.51
CA GLY A 390 90.64 -2.45 18.79
C GLY A 390 90.50 -2.15 20.28
N SER A 391 90.56 -0.87 20.63
CA SER A 391 90.24 -0.40 21.97
C SER A 391 88.73 -0.24 22.11
N CYS A 392 88.13 -0.90 23.10
CA CYS A 392 86.69 -0.83 23.36
C CYS A 392 86.34 0.29 24.35
N THR A 393 85.24 0.99 24.10
CA THR A 393 84.58 1.88 25.07
C THR A 393 83.11 1.51 25.20
N ASN A 394 82.69 1.16 26.42
CA ASN A 394 81.30 0.85 26.73
C ASN A 394 80.47 2.14 26.75
N LEU A 395 79.31 2.14 26.09
CA LEU A 395 78.34 3.22 26.09
C LEU A 395 77.01 2.67 26.63
N ILE A 396 76.09 3.56 26.99
CA ILE A 396 74.77 3.12 27.45
C ILE A 396 73.96 2.60 26.24
N GLY A 397 73.64 1.31 26.24
CA GLY A 397 72.91 0.56 25.22
C GLY A 397 73.72 0.20 23.98
N SER A 398 75.04 0.39 23.99
CA SER A 398 75.92 0.10 22.84
C SER A 398 77.39 0.17 23.26
N TYR A 399 78.28 -0.21 22.35
CA TYR A 399 79.72 -0.01 22.48
C TYR A 399 80.29 0.73 21.27
N ASP A 400 81.48 1.29 21.43
CA ASP A 400 82.31 1.80 20.34
C ASP A 400 83.69 1.12 20.34
N CYS A 401 84.15 0.72 19.15
CA CYS A 401 85.44 0.06 18.94
C CYS A 401 86.36 0.96 18.11
N ALA A 402 87.41 1.49 18.74
CA ALA A 402 88.49 2.17 18.03
C ALA A 402 89.47 1.13 17.46
N CYS A 403 89.31 0.79 16.18
CA CYS A 403 90.12 -0.23 15.53
C CYS A 403 91.60 0.13 15.46
N TYR A 404 92.45 -0.86 15.70
CA TYR A 404 93.88 -0.74 15.44
C TYR A 404 94.14 -0.64 13.94
N THR A 405 95.27 -0.03 13.58
CA THR A 405 95.69 0.13 12.18
C THR A 405 95.68 -1.22 11.45
N GLY A 406 95.03 -1.29 10.29
CA GLY A 406 94.89 -2.54 9.54
C GLY A 406 93.56 -3.28 9.75
N TYR A 407 92.66 -2.78 10.60
CA TYR A 407 91.36 -3.40 10.86
C TYR A 407 90.21 -2.39 10.74
N ILE A 408 89.06 -2.87 10.28
CA ILE A 408 87.82 -2.11 10.06
C ILE A 408 86.59 -2.92 10.52
N GLY A 409 85.43 -2.27 10.62
CA GLY A 409 84.15 -2.89 11.02
C GLY A 409 83.76 -2.58 12.45
N LYS A 410 82.49 -2.87 12.83
CA LYS A 410 81.93 -2.50 14.14
C LYS A 410 82.65 -3.20 15.29
N ARG A 411 83.17 -4.41 15.04
CA ARG A 411 83.94 -5.21 16.01
C ARG A 411 85.46 -5.23 15.75
N CYS A 412 85.94 -4.48 14.75
CA CYS A 412 87.35 -4.53 14.30
C CYS A 412 87.82 -5.96 13.99
N ALA A 413 86.93 -6.79 13.43
CA ALA A 413 87.20 -8.18 13.11
C ALA A 413 87.74 -8.36 11.69
N VAL A 414 87.50 -7.39 10.81
CA VAL A 414 87.83 -7.47 9.38
C VAL A 414 89.12 -6.71 9.10
N GLU A 415 90.05 -7.32 8.38
CA GLU A 415 91.28 -6.66 7.93
C GLU A 415 91.00 -5.63 6.83
N ASP A 416 91.63 -4.46 6.91
CA ASP A 416 91.55 -3.39 5.91
C ASP A 416 92.26 -3.81 4.60
N PRO A 417 91.53 -3.94 3.48
CA PRO A 417 92.13 -4.38 2.23
C PRO A 417 93.04 -3.32 1.58
N CYS A 418 92.90 -2.05 1.95
CA CYS A 418 93.69 -0.94 1.40
C CYS A 418 95.07 -0.78 2.08
N ILE A 419 95.31 -1.43 3.22
CA ILE A 419 96.61 -1.39 3.91
C ILE A 419 97.47 -2.57 3.43
N PRO A 420 98.67 -2.31 2.85
CA PRO A 420 99.53 -3.37 2.35
C PRO A 420 100.11 -4.20 3.50
N ASP A 421 100.24 -5.51 3.29
CA ASP A 421 100.90 -6.44 4.21
C ASP A 421 102.39 -6.08 4.35
N SER A 422 103.06 -6.60 5.39
CA SER A 422 104.50 -6.53 5.68
C SER A 422 105.44 -6.83 4.50
N LEU A 423 104.94 -7.52 3.46
CA LEU A 423 105.64 -7.83 2.20
C LEU A 423 105.27 -6.88 1.04
N ASN A 424 104.62 -5.75 1.34
CA ASN A 424 104.13 -4.74 0.39
C ASN A 424 103.16 -5.29 -0.67
N ARG A 425 102.39 -6.33 -0.30
CA ARG A 425 101.35 -6.93 -1.15
C ARG A 425 100.01 -6.29 -0.81
N THR A 426 99.30 -5.81 -1.81
CA THR A 426 97.95 -5.25 -1.66
C THR A 426 96.91 -6.37 -1.67
N LYS A 427 95.90 -6.28 -0.80
CA LYS A 427 94.79 -7.24 -0.72
C LYS A 427 93.58 -6.81 -1.57
N HIS A 428 93.77 -5.77 -2.37
CA HIS A 428 92.78 -5.17 -3.26
C HIS A 428 93.25 -5.27 -4.72
N ASP A 429 92.29 -5.33 -5.65
CA ASP A 429 92.53 -5.56 -7.08
C ASP A 429 92.63 -4.27 -7.92
N CYS A 430 92.98 -3.13 -7.30
CA CYS A 430 93.13 -1.86 -8.02
C CYS A 430 94.47 -1.83 -8.77
N VAL A 431 94.47 -2.10 -10.08
CA VAL A 431 95.71 -2.25 -10.85
C VAL A 431 96.34 -0.89 -11.21
N HIS A 432 95.58 0.00 -11.87
CA HIS A 432 96.02 1.36 -12.24
C HIS A 432 95.25 2.42 -11.44
N GLY A 433 95.29 2.28 -10.11
CA GLY A 433 94.59 3.18 -9.20
C GLY A 433 94.95 2.94 -7.74
N VAL A 434 94.45 3.82 -6.88
CA VAL A 434 94.67 3.77 -5.43
C VAL A 434 93.38 3.32 -4.74
N CYS A 435 93.49 2.38 -3.80
CA CYS A 435 92.40 1.95 -2.93
C CYS A 435 91.97 3.11 -2.01
N ILE A 436 90.69 3.42 -1.99
CA ILE A 436 90.10 4.47 -1.17
C ILE A 436 88.79 3.98 -0.53
N HIS A 437 88.39 4.62 0.56
CA HIS A 437 87.14 4.36 1.27
C HIS A 437 86.90 2.88 1.65
N PRO A 438 87.82 2.22 2.38
CA PRO A 438 87.54 0.90 2.91
C PRO A 438 86.36 0.97 3.88
N SER A 439 85.42 0.05 3.75
CA SER A 439 84.18 -0.02 4.51
C SER A 439 83.80 -1.48 4.73
N VAL A 440 82.83 -1.71 5.61
CA VAL A 440 82.30 -3.05 5.88
C VAL A 440 80.84 -3.09 5.50
N THR A 441 80.45 -4.14 4.78
CA THR A 441 79.05 -4.47 4.49
C THR A 441 78.69 -5.81 5.09
N THR A 442 77.51 -5.90 5.69
CA THR A 442 77.03 -7.14 6.33
C THR A 442 76.19 -7.93 5.34
N LYS A 443 76.57 -9.17 5.06
CA LYS A 443 75.81 -10.09 4.19
C LYS A 443 75.64 -11.42 4.91
N ASN A 444 74.39 -11.78 5.25
CA ASN A 444 74.05 -12.96 6.04
C ASN A 444 74.84 -13.06 7.36
N ASP A 445 74.83 -11.97 8.14
CA ASP A 445 75.57 -11.84 9.42
C ASP A 445 77.11 -11.97 9.33
N LEU A 446 77.66 -11.98 8.11
CA LEU A 446 79.10 -11.94 7.88
C LEU A 446 79.54 -10.52 7.48
N GLU A 447 80.50 -9.96 8.21
CA GLU A 447 81.13 -8.68 7.88
C GLU A 447 82.13 -8.88 6.73
N ILE A 448 81.89 -8.22 5.58
CA ILE A 448 82.74 -8.29 4.38
C ILE A 448 83.33 -6.91 4.10
N ALA A 449 84.64 -6.85 3.89
CA ALA A 449 85.31 -5.61 3.49
C ALA A 449 84.97 -5.24 2.04
N THR A 450 84.65 -3.97 1.84
CA THR A 450 84.41 -3.33 0.54
C THR A 450 85.31 -2.11 0.38
N TYR A 451 85.73 -1.81 -0.84
CA TYR A 451 86.63 -0.69 -1.14
C TYR A 451 86.35 -0.12 -2.53
N GLU A 452 86.79 1.11 -2.78
CA GLU A 452 86.67 1.78 -4.08
C GLU A 452 88.06 2.03 -4.68
N CYS A 453 88.21 1.85 -5.99
CA CYS A 453 89.46 2.16 -6.68
C CYS A 453 89.40 3.54 -7.33
N ARG A 454 90.26 4.46 -6.90
CA ARG A 454 90.45 5.74 -7.57
C ARG A 454 91.48 5.60 -8.69
N CYS A 455 91.01 5.57 -9.93
CA CYS A 455 91.85 5.32 -11.10
C CYS A 455 92.77 6.49 -11.47
N GLU A 456 93.92 6.16 -12.03
CA GLU A 456 94.85 7.12 -12.62
C GLU A 456 94.33 7.68 -13.94
N LEU A 457 94.88 8.85 -14.36
CA LEU A 457 94.47 9.55 -15.58
C LEU A 457 94.59 8.64 -16.82
N GLY A 458 93.45 8.31 -17.43
CA GLY A 458 93.39 7.45 -18.62
C GLY A 458 92.86 6.04 -18.36
N TYR A 459 92.64 5.66 -17.10
CA TYR A 459 92.04 4.38 -16.71
C TYR A 459 90.68 4.56 -16.03
N GLY A 460 89.80 3.57 -16.15
CA GLY A 460 88.44 3.56 -15.60
C GLY A 460 87.90 2.16 -15.33
N GLY A 461 86.68 2.10 -14.78
CA GLY A 461 86.04 0.87 -14.30
C GLY A 461 86.32 0.60 -12.81
N GLU A 462 85.58 -0.34 -12.23
CA GLU A 462 85.55 -0.63 -10.78
C GLU A 462 86.93 -1.02 -10.20
N HIS A 463 87.80 -1.62 -11.02
CA HIS A 463 89.15 -2.05 -10.65
C HIS A 463 90.27 -1.32 -11.42
N CYS A 464 89.94 -0.25 -12.15
CA CYS A 464 90.90 0.55 -12.93
C CYS A 464 91.70 -0.23 -13.97
N ILE A 465 91.06 -1.18 -14.64
CA ILE A 465 91.69 -2.02 -15.69
C ILE A 465 91.38 -1.55 -17.12
N HIS A 466 90.40 -0.66 -17.32
CA HIS A 466 89.99 -0.23 -18.66
C HIS A 466 90.63 1.09 -19.07
N LEU A 467 91.14 1.18 -20.30
CA LEU A 467 91.62 2.43 -20.90
C LEU A 467 90.44 3.29 -21.35
N ILE A 468 90.38 4.55 -20.89
CA ILE A 468 89.35 5.51 -21.29
C ILE A 468 89.79 6.18 -22.59
N GLU A 469 89.23 5.75 -23.73
CA GLU A 469 89.35 6.51 -24.98
C GLU A 469 88.56 7.82 -24.88
N LYS A 470 89.26 8.94 -25.09
CA LYS A 470 88.70 10.30 -25.01
C LYS A 470 87.75 10.57 -26.19
N ARG A 471 86.51 10.07 -26.15
CA ARG A 471 85.45 10.54 -27.05
C ARG A 471 85.05 11.96 -26.65
N ARG A 472 85.14 12.90 -27.60
CA ARG A 472 84.59 14.26 -27.47
C ARG A 472 83.09 14.18 -27.14
N SER A 473 82.71 14.59 -25.94
CA SER A 473 81.32 14.81 -25.56
C SER A 473 80.76 16.01 -26.34
N VAL A 474 79.73 15.78 -27.16
CA VAL A 474 78.90 16.85 -27.72
C VAL A 474 77.90 17.28 -26.63
N SER A 475 77.86 18.57 -26.32
CA SER A 475 76.98 19.13 -25.28
C SER A 475 75.50 18.94 -25.60
N LEU A 476 74.75 18.40 -24.63
CA LEU A 476 73.30 18.18 -24.67
C LEU A 476 72.48 19.46 -24.95
N GLY A 477 73.09 20.65 -24.83
CA GLY A 477 72.46 21.94 -25.06
C GLY A 477 72.05 22.20 -26.52
N TYR A 478 72.73 21.60 -27.50
CA TYR A 478 72.40 21.79 -28.93
C TYR A 478 71.17 21.00 -29.39
N ILE A 479 70.73 20.00 -28.63
CA ILE A 479 69.54 19.19 -28.93
C ILE A 479 68.33 19.68 -28.10
N ALA A 480 68.55 20.04 -26.83
CA ALA A 480 67.46 20.45 -25.94
C ALA A 480 66.89 21.86 -26.25
N GLY A 481 67.72 22.78 -26.75
CA GLY A 481 67.32 24.16 -27.06
C GLY A 481 66.13 24.31 -28.04
N PRO A 482 66.20 23.72 -29.25
CA PRO A 482 65.10 23.83 -30.22
C PRO A 482 63.82 23.11 -29.76
N ILE A 483 63.94 22.02 -28.99
CA ILE A 483 62.79 21.27 -28.48
C ILE A 483 62.04 22.07 -27.41
N LEU A 484 62.77 22.71 -26.48
CA LEU A 484 62.16 23.51 -25.42
C LEU A 484 61.50 24.78 -25.97
N ALA A 485 62.10 25.42 -26.97
CA ALA A 485 61.51 26.58 -27.64
C ALA A 485 60.20 26.23 -28.37
N LEU A 486 60.12 25.04 -28.97
CA LEU A 486 58.93 24.58 -29.69
C LEU A 486 57.78 24.22 -28.73
N ILE A 487 58.09 23.63 -27.57
CA ILE A 487 57.11 23.36 -26.50
C ILE A 487 56.54 24.66 -25.93
N ILE A 488 57.40 25.65 -25.64
CA ILE A 488 56.94 26.95 -25.10
C ILE A 488 56.06 27.69 -26.12
N ALA A 489 56.39 27.65 -27.42
CA ALA A 489 55.57 28.24 -28.47
C ALA A 489 54.17 27.60 -28.56
N LEU A 490 54.07 26.27 -28.47
CA LEU A 490 52.79 25.57 -28.49
C LEU A 490 51.91 25.86 -27.27
N VAL A 491 52.52 26.01 -26.08
CA VAL A 491 51.79 26.38 -24.85
C VAL A 491 51.23 27.80 -24.95
N ILE A 492 51.99 28.76 -25.50
CA ILE A 492 51.51 30.13 -25.70
C ILE A 492 50.34 30.17 -26.69
N ILE A 493 50.42 29.41 -27.80
CA ILE A 493 49.32 29.31 -28.77
C ILE A 493 48.05 28.71 -28.12
N GLY A 494 48.22 27.68 -27.29
CA GLY A 494 47.11 27.05 -26.55
C GLY A 494 46.41 28.01 -25.59
N LEU A 495 47.18 28.83 -24.85
CA LEU A 495 46.62 29.80 -23.91
C LEU A 495 45.85 30.93 -24.61
N VAL A 496 46.31 31.38 -25.78
CA VAL A 496 45.60 32.40 -26.58
C VAL A 496 44.28 31.86 -27.14
N LEU A 497 44.26 30.61 -27.63
CA LEU A 497 43.02 29.98 -28.11
C LEU A 497 42.01 29.77 -26.98
N PHE A 498 42.47 29.34 -25.80
CA PHE A 498 41.63 29.15 -24.62
C PHE A 498 40.98 30.47 -24.15
N ALA A 499 41.73 31.57 -24.17
CA ALA A 499 41.20 32.89 -23.85
C ALA A 499 40.11 33.35 -24.84
N VAL A 500 40.24 33.04 -26.14
CA VAL A 500 39.22 33.39 -27.16
C VAL A 500 37.93 32.60 -26.97
N VAL A 501 38.00 31.33 -26.55
CA VAL A 501 36.81 30.49 -26.29
C VAL A 501 36.03 30.98 -25.08
N LEU A 502 36.71 31.37 -24.00
CA LEU A 502 36.05 31.89 -22.79
C LEU A 502 35.37 33.25 -23.02
N ILE A 503 35.91 34.07 -23.92
CA ILE A 503 35.31 35.38 -24.26
C ILE A 503 34.07 35.24 -25.15
N ARG A 504 33.93 34.15 -25.92
CA ARG A 504 32.74 33.89 -26.77
C ARG A 504 31.62 33.10 -26.07
N GLY A 505 31.87 32.46 -24.94
CA GLY A 505 30.92 31.56 -24.26
C GLY A 505 29.89 32.20 -23.32
N ARG A 506 29.84 33.54 -23.18
CA ARG A 506 28.84 34.22 -22.33
C ARG A 506 27.95 35.15 -23.15
N ARG A 507 27.00 34.61 -23.91
CA ARG A 507 25.72 35.22 -24.34
C ARG A 507 24.87 34.21 -25.13
N ALA A 508 23.55 34.22 -24.89
CA ALA A 508 22.45 33.47 -25.54
C ALA A 508 22.15 32.05 -24.96
N THR A 509 21.24 31.87 -23.99
CA THR A 509 19.74 31.87 -23.97
C THR A 509 19.12 30.46 -24.12
N GLN A 510 18.58 29.95 -23.00
CA GLN A 510 17.17 29.60 -22.75
C GLN A 510 16.35 28.93 -23.88
N GLY A 511 15.78 27.74 -23.62
CA GLY A 511 14.55 27.29 -24.30
C GLY A 511 14.34 25.78 -24.51
N THR A 512 13.42 25.21 -23.73
CA THR A 512 12.35 24.25 -24.09
C THR A 512 12.62 22.77 -24.46
N TYR A 513 11.99 21.91 -23.64
CA TYR A 513 11.11 20.76 -23.95
C TYR A 513 11.71 19.36 -24.27
N SER A 514 11.18 18.36 -23.54
CA SER A 514 11.37 16.89 -23.59
C SER A 514 10.57 16.27 -24.78
N PRO A 515 10.53 14.94 -25.10
CA PRO A 515 10.92 13.78 -24.30
C PRO A 515 11.50 12.54 -25.02
N SER A 516 11.83 11.54 -24.20
CA SER A 516 11.38 10.14 -24.30
C SER A 516 12.34 9.02 -24.78
N HIS A 517 12.11 7.89 -24.08
CA HIS A 517 12.29 6.48 -24.43
C HIS A 517 13.59 5.73 -24.05
N HIS A 518 13.37 4.92 -23.01
CA HIS A 518 13.67 3.48 -22.91
C HIS A 518 15.01 3.05 -22.32
N GLU A 519 14.96 2.85 -21.00
CA GLU A 519 15.13 1.56 -20.30
C GLU A 519 16.06 0.51 -20.93
N CYS A 520 17.13 0.21 -20.19
CA CYS A 520 17.69 -1.13 -20.07
C CYS A 520 18.21 -1.36 -18.63
N SER A 521 17.54 -2.27 -17.91
CA SER A 521 18.09 -3.42 -17.16
C SER A 521 19.59 -3.39 -16.79
N ILE A 522 20.08 -3.81 -15.61
CA ILE A 522 19.60 -4.69 -14.53
C ILE A 522 20.59 -4.56 -13.34
N SER A 523 20.06 -4.63 -12.11
CA SER A 523 20.59 -5.14 -10.82
C SER A 523 22.04 -4.96 -10.37
N ARG A 524 22.23 -4.37 -9.16
CA ARG A 524 22.78 -5.03 -7.94
C ARG A 524 22.88 -4.05 -6.74
N LEU A 525 22.51 -4.55 -5.57
CA LEU A 525 22.62 -3.99 -4.19
C LEU A 525 24.04 -3.47 -3.84
N PRO A 526 24.21 -2.52 -2.89
CA PRO A 526 24.29 -2.89 -1.45
C PRO A 526 23.78 -1.87 -0.38
N MET A 527 23.47 -2.46 0.77
CA MET A 527 23.51 -2.08 2.21
C MET A 527 23.80 -0.64 2.74
N ASN A 528 23.17 -0.41 3.91
CA ASN A 528 23.44 0.53 5.03
C ASN A 528 22.81 1.93 4.90
N SER A 529 22.03 2.44 5.87
CA SER A 529 22.39 2.62 7.29
C SER A 529 21.19 3.02 8.18
N MET A 530 21.30 2.62 9.46
CA MET A 530 20.62 3.05 10.69
C MET A 530 20.46 4.59 10.80
N LEU A 531 19.56 5.25 11.55
CA LEU A 531 18.76 4.97 12.76
C LEU A 531 17.40 5.70 12.65
N LYS A 532 16.35 5.20 13.32
CA LYS A 532 15.12 5.97 13.60
C LYS A 532 14.80 5.92 15.10
N SER A 533 14.51 7.07 15.67
CA SER A 533 14.30 7.35 17.10
C SER A 533 12.98 6.78 17.66
N PRO A 534 12.87 6.51 18.98
CA PRO A 534 11.66 5.97 19.61
C PRO A 534 10.61 7.06 19.94
N PRO A 535 9.32 6.68 20.16
CA PRO A 535 8.23 7.62 20.39
C PRO A 535 8.05 8.00 21.87
N GLU A 536 7.39 9.15 22.06
CA GLU A 536 7.10 9.84 23.32
C GLU A 536 6.19 9.05 24.27
N GLU A 537 6.59 9.00 25.55
CA GLU A 537 5.72 8.62 26.67
C GLU A 537 4.83 9.79 27.10
N ARG A 538 3.54 9.50 27.25
CA ARG A 538 2.56 10.36 27.93
C ARG A 538 2.65 10.11 29.44
N LEU A 539 2.76 11.21 30.20
CA LEU A 539 2.40 11.28 31.62
C LEU A 539 1.33 12.36 31.79
N ILE A 540 0.13 11.93 32.20
CA ILE A 540 -0.86 12.45 33.17
C ILE A 540 -2.22 11.85 32.79
#